data_AF-A0AAN8G3Y6-F1
#
_entry.id   AF-A0AAN8G3Y6-F1
#
_cell.length_a   1.000
_cell.length_b   1.000
_cell.length_c   1.000
_cell.angle_alpha   90.00
_cell.angle_beta   90.00
_cell.angle_gamma   90.00
#
_symmetry.space_group_name_H-M   'P 1'
#
loop_
_entity.id
_entity.type
_entity.pdbx_description
1 polymer ?
#
loop_
_entity_poly.entity_id
_entity_poly.type
_entity_poly.pdbx_seq_one_letter_code
_entity_poly.pdbx_strand_id
1 'polypeptide(L)'
;MKTSILILLLVLPFNILVDASKKIFCYYSSFAQTRAGIGKFLPEDVDPFLCTHIIYAFVDISPNGRDLLKFNWNDDGPNGLYDRTISLKSKNPQLKVLLAVGGWQIGSKPFIPMITNESNRKHWVKNVVRYLRKYSFDGFDMDWEFPATRGSSPQDKYRFTTLMKELYEAFKTEAEETGNEKLILTLATASGTYYISQSYEPEEIIKYLDYMLLMTYNYHGQWEKQTGHHAGLWKHRDDPPGEKSELHQEWSIDYWLDKGIPKHKLIVGIPTYGMSFTLADPNQHGVFAPANGGGRMGKYTSEGGILSYYEVCENINRHGWKTEWIDDQGVPYAYGGDQWVGYENLESIKLKAENIMRRDVAGAFVWSVEMDDFSGSCGRGKYPLLNTVVKILQPYGGRAQTAHATTTPRYIPSFAPAPIDKPTRDYVSNTREPKRSRRPLFTRGPNWRTKWHKRPKNNWDDEEGVNALEKRTTARHWNARPTGRPSSGDVIQIHTTQRPSYIDQTIRPAWKKSPWKKPGTKSPSAAGSSDCSRLGVGMFTDPASCERFIMCLPGAWLEYGPIRMACPAGTRFDENLKICNHASSVECWV
;
A
#
# COMPACT_ATOMS: atom_id res chain seq x y z
N MET A 1 37.58 70.53 2.50
CA MET A 1 37.41 69.08 2.27
C MET A 1 36.17 68.60 3.00
N LYS A 2 35.32 67.77 2.38
CA LYS A 2 34.23 67.03 3.05
C LYS A 2 34.15 65.65 2.41
N THR A 3 34.53 64.62 3.14
CA THR A 3 34.60 63.24 2.66
C THR A 3 33.34 62.49 3.08
N SER A 4 32.36 62.37 2.19
CA SER A 4 31.14 61.59 2.46
C SER A 4 31.43 60.10 2.37
N ILE A 5 31.43 59.41 3.50
CA ILE A 5 31.60 57.94 3.56
C ILE A 5 30.26 57.29 3.21
N LEU A 6 30.20 56.62 2.05
CA LEU A 6 29.03 55.86 1.63
C LEU A 6 29.09 54.45 2.25
N ILE A 7 28.34 54.23 3.33
CA ILE A 7 28.25 52.90 3.97
C ILE A 7 27.34 52.01 3.12
N LEU A 8 27.95 51.12 2.34
CA LEU A 8 27.21 50.13 1.55
C LEU A 8 26.77 48.98 2.46
N LEU A 9 25.51 48.99 2.89
CA LEU A 9 24.92 47.90 3.67
C LEU A 9 24.77 46.64 2.79
N LEU A 10 25.73 45.72 2.93
CA LEU A 10 25.64 44.36 2.39
C LEU A 10 24.53 43.59 3.11
N VAL A 11 23.31 43.70 2.58
CA VAL A 11 22.21 42.78 2.91
C VAL A 11 22.57 41.42 2.30
N LEU A 12 23.32 40.61 3.05
CA LEU A 12 23.45 39.19 2.76
C LEU A 12 22.04 38.59 2.73
N PRO A 13 21.62 37.91 1.64
CA PRO A 13 20.39 37.16 1.66
C PRO A 13 20.56 36.07 2.71
N PHE A 14 19.84 36.20 3.83
CA PHE A 14 19.74 35.16 4.82
C PHE A 14 18.93 34.03 4.18
N ASN A 15 19.63 33.13 3.48
CA ASN A 15 19.06 31.91 2.94
C ASN A 15 18.55 31.09 4.13
N ILE A 16 17.28 31.30 4.47
CA ILE A 16 16.57 30.42 5.38
C ILE A 16 16.56 29.08 4.68
N LEU A 17 17.43 28.17 5.13
CA LEU A 17 17.37 26.76 4.81
C LEU A 17 16.11 26.21 5.49
N VAL A 18 14.96 26.48 4.84
CA VAL A 18 13.74 25.71 5.02
C VAL A 18 14.02 24.34 4.42
N ASP A 19 14.73 23.51 5.19
CA ASP A 19 14.78 22.07 4.95
C ASP A 19 13.34 21.57 5.03
N ALA A 20 12.76 21.35 3.86
CA ALA A 20 11.32 21.21 3.71
C ALA A 20 10.89 19.87 4.29
N SER A 21 10.30 19.92 5.49
CA SER A 21 9.82 18.78 6.28
C SER A 21 9.22 17.70 5.37
N LYS A 22 9.85 16.52 5.35
CA LYS A 22 9.51 15.46 4.40
C LYS A 22 8.06 15.03 4.57
N LYS A 23 7.44 14.59 3.47
CA LYS A 23 6.05 14.15 3.49
C LYS A 23 5.94 12.82 4.21
N ILE A 24 4.86 12.68 4.97
CA ILE A 24 4.46 11.44 5.64
C ILE A 24 3.03 11.15 5.21
N PHE A 25 2.88 10.11 4.39
CA PHE A 25 1.59 9.59 3.95
C PHE A 25 1.18 8.39 4.83
N CYS A 26 -0.11 8.23 5.08
CA CYS A 26 -0.63 7.27 6.04
C CYS A 26 -1.86 6.56 5.47
N TYR A 27 -1.73 5.31 5.06
CA TYR A 27 -2.91 4.52 4.71
C TYR A 27 -3.69 4.15 5.97
N TYR A 28 -4.99 4.43 5.94
CA TYR A 28 -5.98 3.98 6.91
C TYR A 28 -6.94 3.02 6.21
N SER A 29 -6.92 1.75 6.61
CA SER A 29 -7.81 0.73 6.06
C SER A 29 -9.17 0.77 6.75
N SER A 30 -10.18 1.26 6.04
CA SER A 30 -11.56 1.41 6.52
C SER A 30 -12.21 0.11 7.04
N PHE A 31 -11.80 -1.05 6.53
CA PHE A 31 -12.29 -2.36 7.00
C PHE A 31 -11.82 -2.69 8.44
N ALA A 32 -10.79 -2.02 8.96
CA ALA A 32 -10.30 -2.19 10.33
C ALA A 32 -11.33 -1.81 11.41
N GLN A 33 -12.40 -1.10 11.05
CA GLN A 33 -13.57 -0.84 11.90
C GLN A 33 -14.23 -2.13 12.43
N THR A 34 -14.02 -3.26 11.75
CA THR A 34 -14.64 -4.57 12.06
C THR A 34 -13.75 -5.52 12.86
N ARG A 35 -12.45 -5.22 12.99
CA ARG A 35 -11.52 -6.06 13.76
C ARG A 35 -11.95 -6.15 15.24
N ALA A 36 -11.61 -7.25 15.88
CA ALA A 36 -12.00 -7.51 17.28
C ALA A 36 -11.05 -6.85 18.30
N GLY A 37 -11.55 -6.57 19.50
CA GLY A 37 -10.73 -6.15 20.64
C GLY A 37 -9.83 -4.94 20.35
N ILE A 38 -8.53 -5.04 20.72
CA ILE A 38 -7.54 -3.99 20.50
C ILE A 38 -7.16 -3.77 19.02
N GLY A 39 -7.58 -4.65 18.12
CA GLY A 39 -7.36 -4.45 16.68
C GLY A 39 -8.38 -3.54 16.03
N LYS A 40 -9.48 -3.19 16.71
CA LYS A 40 -10.52 -2.31 16.18
C LYS A 40 -9.99 -0.89 16.05
N PHE A 41 -10.11 -0.32 14.86
CA PHE A 41 -9.59 1.00 14.54
C PHE A 41 -10.64 1.87 13.83
N LEU A 42 -10.69 3.16 14.16
CA LEU A 42 -11.62 4.15 13.59
C LEU A 42 -10.88 5.45 13.22
N PRO A 43 -11.48 6.36 12.42
CA PRO A 43 -10.83 7.61 12.03
C PRO A 43 -10.37 8.48 13.22
N GLU A 44 -11.06 8.40 14.37
CA GLU A 44 -10.71 9.15 15.58
C GLU A 44 -9.47 8.63 16.32
N ASP A 45 -9.04 7.39 16.06
CA ASP A 45 -7.80 6.83 16.61
C ASP A 45 -6.56 7.46 15.96
N VAL A 46 -6.67 7.88 14.68
CA VAL A 46 -5.60 8.55 13.93
C VAL A 46 -5.22 9.87 14.58
N ASP A 47 -3.96 9.99 14.99
CA ASP A 47 -3.39 11.27 15.39
C ASP A 47 -3.15 12.14 14.14
N PRO A 48 -3.87 13.28 13.98
CA PRO A 48 -3.80 14.12 12.79
C PRO A 48 -2.48 14.90 12.65
N PHE A 49 -1.57 14.81 13.63
CA PHE A 49 -0.25 15.45 13.60
C PHE A 49 0.89 14.49 13.26
N LEU A 50 0.66 13.17 13.26
CA LEU A 50 1.67 12.18 12.82
C LEU A 50 1.75 12.04 11.28
N CYS A 51 0.74 12.52 10.56
CA CYS A 51 0.60 12.36 9.12
C CYS A 51 0.46 13.73 8.44
N THR A 52 1.14 13.93 7.31
CA THR A 52 0.90 15.08 6.43
C THR A 52 -0.25 14.84 5.46
N HIS A 53 -0.43 13.56 5.09
CA HIS A 53 -1.48 13.09 4.21
C HIS A 53 -2.04 11.78 4.80
N ILE A 54 -3.36 11.67 4.92
CA ILE A 54 -4.03 10.37 5.12
C ILE A 54 -4.53 9.88 3.76
N ILE A 55 -4.44 8.58 3.51
CA ILE A 55 -5.08 7.93 2.37
C ILE A 55 -6.14 6.98 2.91
N TYR A 56 -7.40 7.22 2.53
CA TYR A 56 -8.53 6.37 2.90
C TYR A 56 -8.58 5.14 1.96
N ALA A 57 -8.32 3.95 2.50
CA ALA A 57 -8.37 2.69 1.77
C ALA A 57 -9.69 1.95 2.09
N PHE A 58 -10.63 1.74 1.16
CA PHE A 58 -10.64 2.10 -0.25
C PHE A 58 -12.04 2.58 -0.68
N VAL A 59 -12.13 3.14 -1.89
CA VAL A 59 -13.36 3.25 -2.68
C VAL A 59 -13.40 2.11 -3.71
N ASP A 60 -14.59 1.73 -4.17
CA ASP A 60 -14.84 0.63 -5.13
C ASP A 60 -15.23 1.17 -6.53
N ILE A 61 -15.25 0.31 -7.54
CA ILE A 61 -15.61 0.62 -8.94
C ILE A 61 -16.91 -0.07 -9.32
N SER A 62 -17.85 0.68 -9.89
CA SER A 62 -19.11 0.13 -10.38
C SER A 62 -18.91 -1.02 -11.40
N PRO A 63 -19.76 -2.07 -11.42
CA PRO A 63 -19.58 -3.21 -12.33
C PRO A 63 -19.58 -2.90 -13.84
N ASN A 64 -20.02 -1.70 -14.24
CA ASN A 64 -19.95 -1.20 -15.62
C ASN A 64 -18.70 -0.36 -15.92
N GLY A 65 -17.81 -0.15 -14.94
CA GLY A 65 -16.55 0.59 -15.08
C GLY A 65 -16.69 2.10 -15.23
N ARG A 66 -17.74 2.71 -14.69
CA ARG A 66 -18.08 4.13 -14.95
C ARG A 66 -18.04 5.01 -13.72
N ASP A 67 -18.45 4.53 -12.55
CA ASP A 67 -18.66 5.37 -11.39
C ASP A 67 -17.97 4.78 -10.15
N LEU A 68 -17.41 5.63 -9.29
CA LEU A 68 -16.94 5.20 -7.97
C LEU A 68 -18.13 4.83 -7.08
N LEU A 69 -17.99 3.75 -6.31
CA LEU A 69 -18.94 3.26 -5.31
C LEU A 69 -18.28 3.24 -3.94
N LYS A 70 -19.05 3.40 -2.86
CA LYS A 70 -18.51 3.17 -1.52
C LYS A 70 -18.22 1.68 -1.30
N PHE A 71 -17.13 1.39 -0.57
CA PHE A 71 -16.70 0.03 -0.25
C PHE A 71 -17.45 -0.50 0.98
N ASN A 72 -17.51 0.29 2.05
CA ASN A 72 -18.29 -0.03 3.24
C ASN A 72 -19.70 0.58 3.15
N TRP A 73 -20.67 -0.11 3.75
CA TRP A 73 -22.04 0.37 3.89
C TRP A 73 -22.15 1.75 4.59
N ASN A 74 -21.17 2.11 5.41
CA ASN A 74 -21.09 3.32 6.23
C ASN A 74 -19.94 4.29 5.88
N ASP A 75 -19.33 4.19 4.69
CA ASP A 75 -18.36 5.21 4.25
C ASP A 75 -19.00 6.60 4.16
N ASP A 76 -20.22 6.67 3.63
CA ASP A 76 -20.94 7.91 3.36
C ASP A 76 -22.26 8.06 4.11
N GLY A 77 -22.77 9.29 4.14
CA GLY A 77 -23.92 9.70 4.96
C GLY A 77 -23.49 10.42 6.25
N PRO A 78 -24.45 10.85 7.09
CA PRO A 78 -24.16 11.57 8.33
C PRO A 78 -23.34 10.72 9.30
N ASN A 79 -22.20 11.24 9.78
CA ASN A 79 -21.20 10.49 10.56
C ASN A 79 -20.62 9.26 9.83
N GLY A 80 -20.62 9.28 8.49
CA GLY A 80 -19.91 8.30 7.67
C GLY A 80 -18.40 8.36 7.89
N LEU A 81 -17.70 7.28 7.55
CA LEU A 81 -16.25 7.19 7.76
C LEU A 81 -15.45 8.18 6.90
N TYR A 82 -15.92 8.54 5.70
CA TYR A 82 -15.34 9.63 4.91
C TYR A 82 -15.39 10.95 5.71
N ASP A 83 -16.58 11.37 6.13
CA ASP A 83 -16.86 12.61 6.87
C ASP A 83 -16.03 12.70 8.17
N ARG A 84 -15.93 11.59 8.91
CA ARG A 84 -15.11 11.48 10.13
C ARG A 84 -13.61 11.54 9.86
N THR A 85 -13.14 11.02 8.72
CA THR A 85 -11.72 11.14 8.32
C THR A 85 -11.40 12.57 7.84
N ILE A 86 -12.28 13.18 7.04
CA ILE A 86 -12.17 14.59 6.63
C ILE A 86 -12.18 15.52 7.85
N SER A 87 -12.99 15.22 8.87
CA SER A 87 -13.08 15.98 10.11
C SER A 87 -11.76 16.07 10.89
N LEU A 88 -10.77 15.21 10.64
CA LEU A 88 -9.42 15.34 11.20
C LEU A 88 -8.73 16.65 10.77
N LYS A 89 -9.09 17.21 9.60
CA LYS A 89 -8.62 18.53 9.13
C LYS A 89 -9.07 19.69 10.04
N SER A 90 -10.08 19.50 10.90
CA SER A 90 -10.45 20.49 11.93
C SER A 90 -9.43 20.58 13.08
N LYS A 91 -8.69 19.50 13.35
CA LYS A 91 -7.62 19.45 14.35
C LYS A 91 -6.28 19.92 13.75
N ASN A 92 -6.00 19.51 12.51
CA ASN A 92 -4.82 19.95 11.75
C ASN A 92 -5.23 20.48 10.36
N PRO A 93 -5.40 21.80 10.18
CA PRO A 93 -5.79 22.38 8.89
C PRO A 93 -4.76 22.24 7.75
N GLN A 94 -3.53 21.77 8.02
CA GLN A 94 -2.53 21.46 6.99
C GLN A 94 -2.61 20.01 6.49
N LEU A 95 -3.34 19.15 7.19
CA LEU A 95 -3.55 17.75 6.82
C LEU A 95 -4.31 17.66 5.50
N LYS A 96 -3.81 16.82 4.58
CA LYS A 96 -4.54 16.40 3.38
C LYS A 96 -5.14 15.01 3.58
N VAL A 97 -6.28 14.74 2.96
CA VAL A 97 -6.94 13.43 2.95
C VAL A 97 -7.26 13.04 1.52
N LEU A 98 -6.69 11.94 1.06
CA LEU A 98 -6.89 11.35 -0.26
C LEU A 98 -7.81 10.12 -0.14
N LEU A 99 -8.42 9.73 -1.26
CA LEU A 99 -9.22 8.51 -1.39
C LEU A 99 -8.52 7.53 -2.35
N ALA A 100 -8.19 6.33 -1.89
CA ALA A 100 -7.59 5.29 -2.72
C ALA A 100 -8.65 4.40 -3.38
N VAL A 101 -8.47 4.05 -4.66
CA VAL A 101 -9.19 2.95 -5.31
C VAL A 101 -8.25 1.77 -5.55
N GLY A 102 -8.69 0.55 -5.24
CA GLY A 102 -7.94 -0.66 -5.57
C GLY A 102 -7.50 -1.53 -4.38
N GLY A 103 -6.20 -1.83 -4.32
CA GLY A 103 -5.57 -2.77 -3.40
C GLY A 103 -5.62 -4.23 -3.85
N TRP A 104 -4.83 -5.07 -3.18
CA TRP A 104 -4.64 -6.48 -3.56
C TRP A 104 -5.94 -7.27 -3.65
N GLN A 105 -6.89 -7.07 -2.74
CA GLN A 105 -8.05 -7.96 -2.58
C GLN A 105 -9.11 -7.79 -3.69
N ILE A 106 -9.28 -6.60 -4.29
CA ILE A 106 -10.22 -6.39 -5.41
C ILE A 106 -9.68 -6.94 -6.74
N GLY A 107 -8.37 -6.88 -6.93
CA GLY A 107 -7.67 -7.34 -8.12
C GLY A 107 -8.08 -6.62 -9.41
N SER A 108 -7.62 -7.14 -10.56
CA SER A 108 -7.75 -6.43 -11.84
C SER A 108 -9.18 -6.42 -12.42
N LYS A 109 -10.06 -7.34 -12.03
CA LYS A 109 -11.34 -7.57 -12.73
C LYS A 109 -12.25 -6.33 -12.78
N PRO A 110 -12.45 -5.54 -11.71
CA PRO A 110 -13.31 -4.34 -11.77
C PRO A 110 -12.72 -3.17 -12.56
N PHE A 111 -11.39 -3.14 -12.78
CA PHE A 111 -10.75 -2.14 -13.63
C PHE A 111 -11.01 -2.39 -15.13
N ILE A 112 -11.25 -3.64 -15.56
CA ILE A 112 -11.32 -3.99 -16.99
C ILE A 112 -12.44 -3.25 -17.76
N PRO A 113 -13.70 -3.14 -17.26
CA PRO A 113 -14.75 -2.39 -17.97
C PRO A 113 -14.51 -0.88 -18.04
N MET A 114 -13.70 -0.33 -17.12
CA MET A 114 -13.30 1.07 -17.10
C MET A 114 -12.16 1.33 -18.09
N ILE A 115 -11.10 0.53 -18.02
CA ILE A 115 -9.84 0.80 -18.73
C ILE A 115 -9.92 0.53 -20.24
N THR A 116 -10.67 -0.52 -20.63
CA THR A 116 -10.72 -1.01 -22.02
C THR A 116 -11.58 -0.17 -22.95
N ASN A 117 -12.50 0.63 -22.41
CA ASN A 117 -13.43 1.45 -23.18
C ASN A 117 -13.19 2.94 -22.88
N GLU A 118 -12.76 3.70 -23.90
CA GLU A 118 -12.44 5.14 -23.78
C GLU A 118 -13.61 5.98 -23.25
N SER A 119 -14.85 5.65 -23.61
CA SER A 119 -16.04 6.37 -23.14
C SER A 119 -16.33 6.10 -21.66
N ASN A 120 -16.14 4.86 -21.21
CA ASN A 120 -16.21 4.51 -19.79
C ASN A 120 -15.08 5.20 -19.01
N ARG A 121 -13.83 5.12 -19.49
CA ARG A 121 -12.65 5.75 -18.87
C ARG A 121 -12.83 7.26 -18.70
N LYS A 122 -13.25 7.97 -19.76
CA LYS A 122 -13.50 9.42 -19.72
C LYS A 122 -14.73 9.81 -18.88
N HIS A 123 -15.74 8.95 -18.77
CA HIS A 123 -16.83 9.14 -17.78
C HIS A 123 -16.31 8.91 -16.36
N TRP A 124 -15.48 7.90 -16.12
CA TRP A 124 -14.93 7.55 -14.82
C TRP A 124 -14.00 8.62 -14.27
N VAL A 125 -13.09 9.16 -15.08
CA VAL A 125 -12.24 10.32 -14.72
C VAL A 125 -13.10 11.52 -14.28
N LYS A 126 -14.22 11.81 -14.98
CA LYS A 126 -15.19 12.85 -14.58
C LYS A 126 -15.97 12.48 -13.32
N ASN A 127 -16.25 11.21 -13.09
CA ASN A 127 -16.84 10.73 -11.84
C ASN A 127 -15.90 10.95 -10.66
N VAL A 128 -14.62 10.57 -10.78
CA VAL A 128 -13.58 10.72 -9.75
C VAL A 128 -13.51 12.16 -9.24
N VAL A 129 -13.33 13.15 -10.14
CA VAL A 129 -13.30 14.59 -9.78
C VAL A 129 -14.56 14.99 -8.99
N ARG A 130 -15.73 14.64 -9.51
CA ARG A 130 -17.03 14.95 -8.88
C ARG A 130 -17.19 14.27 -7.51
N TYR A 131 -16.72 13.03 -7.36
CA TYR A 131 -16.84 12.25 -6.13
C TYR A 131 -15.94 12.84 -5.03
N LEU A 132 -14.69 13.16 -5.38
CA LEU A 132 -13.72 13.75 -4.45
C LEU A 132 -14.19 15.10 -3.92
N ARG A 133 -14.64 16.00 -4.81
CA ARG A 133 -15.19 17.30 -4.41
C ARG A 133 -16.49 17.16 -3.62
N LYS A 134 -17.38 16.21 -3.96
CA LYS A 134 -18.61 15.92 -3.19
C LYS A 134 -18.32 15.56 -1.72
N TYR A 135 -17.26 14.79 -1.47
CA TYR A 135 -16.89 14.33 -0.13
C TYR A 135 -15.66 15.06 0.46
N SER A 136 -15.28 16.23 -0.08
CA SER A 136 -14.21 17.11 0.44
C SER A 136 -12.82 16.47 0.58
N PHE A 137 -12.51 15.46 -0.25
CA PHE A 137 -11.15 14.91 -0.38
C PHE A 137 -10.24 15.87 -1.15
N ASP A 138 -8.96 15.89 -0.77
CA ASP A 138 -7.93 16.75 -1.37
C ASP A 138 -7.19 16.08 -2.54
N GLY A 139 -7.47 14.81 -2.82
CA GLY A 139 -6.85 14.07 -3.90
C GLY A 139 -7.25 12.60 -3.99
N PHE A 140 -6.63 11.90 -4.93
CA PHE A 140 -6.91 10.52 -5.31
C PHE A 140 -5.63 9.70 -5.32
N ASP A 141 -5.72 8.48 -4.80
CA ASP A 141 -4.65 7.49 -4.89
C ASP A 141 -5.08 6.31 -5.77
N MET A 142 -4.18 5.91 -6.65
CA MET A 142 -4.44 4.89 -7.66
C MET A 142 -3.63 3.64 -7.35
N ASP A 143 -4.27 2.64 -6.75
CA ASP A 143 -3.65 1.41 -6.25
C ASP A 143 -4.14 0.16 -7.00
N TRP A 144 -3.90 0.10 -8.32
CA TRP A 144 -4.23 -1.10 -9.09
C TRP A 144 -3.07 -2.10 -8.97
N GLU A 145 -3.35 -3.23 -8.31
CA GLU A 145 -2.43 -4.37 -8.14
C GLU A 145 -2.77 -5.59 -9.04
N PHE A 146 -2.28 -5.72 -10.28
CA PHE A 146 -1.53 -4.75 -11.09
C PHE A 146 -2.02 -4.77 -12.56
N PRO A 147 -1.93 -3.65 -13.31
CA PRO A 147 -2.17 -3.62 -14.75
C PRO A 147 -1.39 -4.73 -15.48
N ALA A 148 -1.96 -5.28 -16.55
CA ALA A 148 -1.45 -6.44 -17.29
C ALA A 148 -1.28 -7.76 -16.49
N THR A 149 -1.71 -7.81 -15.22
CA THR A 149 -1.68 -9.04 -14.40
C THR A 149 -3.08 -9.42 -13.87
N ARG A 150 -3.20 -10.62 -13.28
CA ARG A 150 -4.40 -11.09 -12.55
C ARG A 150 -5.71 -10.96 -13.34
N GLY A 151 -5.65 -11.20 -14.66
CA GLY A 151 -6.79 -11.12 -15.59
C GLY A 151 -6.88 -9.82 -16.42
N SER A 152 -5.97 -8.87 -16.20
CA SER A 152 -5.75 -7.72 -17.09
C SER A 152 -4.91 -8.10 -18.32
N SER A 153 -5.10 -7.42 -19.45
CA SER A 153 -4.38 -7.73 -20.69
C SER A 153 -3.08 -6.93 -20.81
N PRO A 154 -2.05 -7.39 -21.56
CA PRO A 154 -0.79 -6.65 -21.74
C PRO A 154 -0.95 -5.23 -22.31
N GLN A 155 -2.05 -4.95 -23.01
CA GLN A 155 -2.38 -3.62 -23.52
C GLN A 155 -2.82 -2.65 -22.42
N ASP A 156 -3.26 -3.15 -21.27
CA ASP A 156 -3.73 -2.32 -20.16
C ASP A 156 -2.60 -1.51 -19.50
N LYS A 157 -1.33 -1.93 -19.64
CA LYS A 157 -0.14 -1.11 -19.30
C LYS A 157 -0.21 0.28 -19.95
N TYR A 158 -0.37 0.32 -21.27
CA TYR A 158 -0.44 1.57 -22.04
C TYR A 158 -1.74 2.35 -21.75
N ARG A 159 -2.86 1.63 -21.54
CA ARG A 159 -4.13 2.25 -21.14
C ARG A 159 -4.08 2.83 -19.72
N PHE A 160 -3.26 2.28 -18.82
CA PHE A 160 -3.06 2.77 -17.46
C PHE A 160 -2.22 4.05 -17.45
N THR A 161 -1.14 4.13 -18.25
CA THR A 161 -0.45 5.40 -18.53
C THR A 161 -1.42 6.45 -19.08
N THR A 162 -2.31 6.04 -19.99
CA THR A 162 -3.37 6.93 -20.54
C THR A 162 -4.37 7.37 -19.46
N LEU A 163 -4.76 6.50 -18.53
CA LEU A 163 -5.65 6.83 -17.40
C LEU A 163 -5.00 7.84 -16.45
N MET A 164 -3.75 7.61 -16.04
CA MET A 164 -3.01 8.52 -15.15
C MET A 164 -2.89 9.91 -15.79
N LYS A 165 -2.63 9.97 -17.11
CA LYS A 165 -2.67 11.22 -17.87
C LYS A 165 -4.05 11.88 -17.83
N GLU A 166 -5.12 11.17 -18.18
CA GLU A 166 -6.48 11.73 -18.21
C GLU A 166 -6.93 12.22 -16.82
N LEU A 167 -6.57 11.52 -15.73
CA LEU A 167 -6.77 11.98 -14.35
C LEU A 167 -5.99 13.27 -14.06
N TYR A 168 -4.69 13.28 -14.33
CA TYR A 168 -3.81 14.43 -14.03
C TYR A 168 -4.23 15.69 -14.79
N GLU A 169 -4.60 15.55 -16.08
CA GLU A 169 -5.12 16.64 -16.90
C GLU A 169 -6.49 17.10 -16.41
N ALA A 170 -7.42 16.20 -16.05
CA ALA A 170 -8.72 16.58 -15.51
C ALA A 170 -8.62 17.31 -14.15
N PHE A 171 -7.70 16.89 -13.28
CA PHE A 171 -7.46 17.52 -11.97
C PHE A 171 -6.87 18.93 -12.14
N LYS A 172 -6.01 19.13 -13.15
CA LYS A 172 -5.50 20.46 -13.53
C LYS A 172 -6.63 21.35 -14.06
N THR A 173 -7.41 20.86 -15.01
CA THR A 173 -8.49 21.64 -15.64
C THR A 173 -9.54 22.06 -14.63
N GLU A 174 -9.98 21.19 -13.72
CA GLU A 174 -10.98 21.58 -12.70
C GLU A 174 -10.44 22.64 -11.74
N ALA A 175 -9.15 22.62 -11.39
CA ALA A 175 -8.52 23.67 -10.60
C ALA A 175 -8.50 25.02 -11.35
N GLU A 176 -8.17 25.01 -12.64
CA GLU A 176 -8.15 26.21 -13.50
C GLU A 176 -9.56 26.75 -13.79
N GLU A 177 -10.58 25.90 -13.90
CA GLU A 177 -11.99 26.28 -14.12
C GLU A 177 -12.70 26.78 -12.85
N THR A 178 -12.35 26.28 -11.67
CA THR A 178 -13.05 26.58 -10.40
C THR A 178 -12.30 27.54 -9.48
N GLY A 179 -10.98 27.68 -9.62
CA GLY A 179 -10.13 28.36 -8.65
C GLY A 179 -9.83 27.54 -7.39
N ASN A 180 -10.26 26.27 -7.31
CA ASN A 180 -9.92 25.37 -6.21
C ASN A 180 -8.44 24.97 -6.24
N GLU A 181 -7.89 24.57 -5.08
CA GLU A 181 -6.59 23.89 -5.02
C GLU A 181 -6.67 22.56 -5.80
N LYS A 182 -5.68 22.32 -6.69
CA LYS A 182 -5.63 21.12 -7.54
C LYS A 182 -5.68 19.85 -6.70
N LEU A 183 -6.59 18.94 -7.06
CA LEU A 183 -6.62 17.59 -6.48
C LEU A 183 -5.25 16.92 -6.66
N ILE A 184 -4.70 16.38 -5.58
CA ILE A 184 -3.43 15.62 -5.61
C ILE A 184 -3.70 14.28 -6.31
N LEU A 185 -2.85 13.85 -7.25
CA LEU A 185 -2.89 12.50 -7.83
C LEU A 185 -1.68 11.70 -7.38
N THR A 186 -1.92 10.54 -6.78
CA THR A 186 -0.86 9.60 -6.36
C THR A 186 -1.05 8.21 -6.95
N LEU A 187 0.04 7.43 -6.95
CA LEU A 187 0.12 6.09 -7.49
C LEU A 187 0.87 5.19 -6.50
N ALA A 188 0.18 4.20 -5.93
CA ALA A 188 0.86 3.08 -5.30
C ALA A 188 1.50 2.21 -6.39
N THR A 189 2.80 1.90 -6.26
CA THR A 189 3.56 1.26 -7.32
C THR A 189 4.42 0.10 -6.84
N ALA A 190 4.54 -0.91 -7.71
CA ALA A 190 5.36 -2.08 -7.47
C ALA A 190 6.87 -1.75 -7.36
N SER A 191 7.57 -2.60 -6.60
CA SER A 191 8.96 -2.41 -6.18
C SER A 191 9.96 -3.37 -6.83
N GLY A 192 9.51 -4.43 -7.50
CA GLY A 192 10.36 -5.41 -8.21
C GLY A 192 10.10 -5.45 -9.73
N THR A 193 11.13 -5.81 -10.51
CA THR A 193 11.11 -5.82 -11.99
C THR A 193 9.98 -6.64 -12.58
N TYR A 194 9.61 -7.77 -11.97
CA TYR A 194 8.53 -8.65 -12.41
C TYR A 194 7.23 -7.88 -12.67
N TYR A 195 6.73 -7.13 -11.69
CA TYR A 195 5.52 -6.32 -11.85
C TYR A 195 5.78 -5.05 -12.65
N ILE A 196 6.88 -4.33 -12.40
CA ILE A 196 7.15 -3.04 -13.07
C ILE A 196 7.21 -3.20 -14.60
N SER A 197 7.88 -4.23 -15.09
CA SER A 197 8.05 -4.49 -16.54
C SER A 197 6.72 -4.81 -17.24
N GLN A 198 5.84 -5.55 -16.56
CA GLN A 198 4.50 -5.92 -17.06
C GLN A 198 3.52 -4.74 -17.00
N SER A 199 3.52 -3.97 -15.91
CA SER A 199 2.39 -3.10 -15.56
C SER A 199 2.54 -1.63 -15.93
N TYR A 200 3.76 -1.10 -16.04
CA TYR A 200 3.98 0.36 -16.18
C TYR A 200 4.90 0.72 -17.36
N GLU A 201 4.77 1.95 -17.86
CA GLU A 201 5.76 2.63 -18.70
C GLU A 201 6.52 3.64 -17.82
N PRO A 202 7.67 3.27 -17.21
CA PRO A 202 8.21 4.02 -16.09
C PRO A 202 8.54 5.49 -16.41
N GLU A 203 9.13 5.72 -17.59
CA GLU A 203 9.55 7.05 -18.05
C GLU A 203 8.37 7.95 -18.46
N GLU A 204 7.20 7.39 -18.76
CA GLU A 204 5.98 8.15 -19.09
C GLU A 204 5.10 8.38 -17.85
N ILE A 205 4.88 7.36 -17.02
CA ILE A 205 3.89 7.44 -15.92
C ILE A 205 4.28 8.45 -14.84
N ILE A 206 5.59 8.65 -14.59
CA ILE A 206 6.14 9.65 -13.65
C ILE A 206 5.79 11.11 -14.00
N LYS A 207 5.37 11.38 -15.24
CA LYS A 207 4.93 12.69 -15.70
C LYS A 207 3.54 13.04 -15.16
N TYR A 208 2.68 12.04 -14.92
CA TYR A 208 1.24 12.19 -14.69
C TYR A 208 0.81 11.80 -13.26
N LEU A 209 1.59 12.24 -12.28
CA LEU A 209 1.35 12.07 -10.84
C LEU A 209 2.05 13.19 -10.07
N ASP A 210 1.55 13.51 -8.87
CA ASP A 210 2.21 14.44 -7.94
C ASP A 210 3.20 13.69 -7.04
N TYR A 211 2.80 12.51 -6.53
CA TYR A 211 3.67 11.62 -5.76
C TYR A 211 3.50 10.15 -6.18
N MET A 212 4.60 9.39 -6.09
CA MET A 212 4.66 7.96 -6.32
C MET A 212 4.95 7.26 -5.00
N LEU A 213 4.07 6.35 -4.58
CA LEU A 213 4.16 5.61 -3.34
C LEU A 213 4.74 4.22 -3.65
N LEU A 214 6.04 4.09 -3.49
CA LEU A 214 6.80 2.90 -3.82
C LEU A 214 6.66 1.83 -2.73
N MET A 215 5.96 0.74 -3.02
CA MET A 215 5.66 -0.34 -2.08
C MET A 215 6.90 -1.21 -1.77
N THR A 216 7.86 -0.68 -0.99
CA THR A 216 9.08 -1.41 -0.59
C THR A 216 8.84 -2.39 0.55
N TYR A 217 7.88 -3.29 0.33
CA TYR A 217 7.47 -4.39 1.19
C TYR A 217 6.84 -5.49 0.31
N ASN A 218 6.47 -6.64 0.90
CA ASN A 218 5.98 -7.83 0.18
C ASN A 218 6.99 -8.42 -0.84
N TYR A 219 8.29 -8.19 -0.62
CA TYR A 219 9.38 -8.84 -1.37
C TYR A 219 9.39 -10.37 -1.21
N HIS A 220 9.01 -10.83 -0.02
CA HIS A 220 9.00 -12.23 0.41
C HIS A 220 7.74 -12.51 1.22
N GLY A 221 7.26 -13.76 1.22
CA GLY A 221 6.04 -14.14 1.91
C GLY A 221 5.54 -15.54 1.57
N GLN A 222 4.34 -15.86 2.05
CA GLN A 222 3.76 -17.22 2.07
C GLN A 222 3.56 -17.93 0.71
N TRP A 223 3.85 -17.27 -0.40
CA TRP A 223 3.94 -17.88 -1.73
C TRP A 223 5.29 -18.59 -1.99
N GLU A 224 6.27 -18.41 -1.10
CA GLU A 224 7.58 -19.07 -1.15
C GLU A 224 7.64 -20.30 -0.23
N LYS A 225 8.48 -21.28 -0.58
CA LYS A 225 8.71 -22.51 0.20
C LYS A 225 9.78 -22.39 1.28
N GLN A 226 10.23 -21.17 1.56
CA GLN A 226 11.28 -20.87 2.53
C GLN A 226 11.07 -19.47 3.13
N THR A 227 11.57 -19.23 4.34
CA THR A 227 11.50 -17.92 5.00
C THR A 227 12.29 -16.85 4.23
N GLY A 228 11.76 -15.62 4.21
CA GLY A 228 12.41 -14.44 3.63
C GLY A 228 11.83 -13.17 4.23
N HIS A 229 12.64 -12.12 4.40
CA HIS A 229 12.18 -10.89 5.03
C HIS A 229 11.46 -9.98 4.03
N HIS A 230 10.15 -9.77 4.22
CA HIS A 230 9.31 -9.08 3.23
C HIS A 230 9.66 -7.62 2.92
N ALA A 231 10.53 -6.99 3.70
CA ALA A 231 10.87 -5.57 3.61
C ALA A 231 12.36 -5.29 3.88
N GLY A 232 13.29 -6.13 3.41
CA GLY A 232 14.73 -5.87 3.59
C GLY A 232 15.16 -4.48 3.07
N LEU A 233 16.05 -3.78 3.80
CA LEU A 233 16.62 -2.51 3.34
C LEU A 233 17.67 -2.76 2.24
N TRP A 234 18.52 -3.75 2.49
CA TRP A 234 19.58 -4.24 1.61
C TRP A 234 19.32 -5.69 1.18
N LYS A 235 20.03 -6.13 0.14
CA LYS A 235 20.07 -7.50 -0.37
C LYS A 235 20.67 -8.45 0.67
N HIS A 236 20.09 -9.65 0.89
CA HIS A 236 20.78 -10.67 1.69
C HIS A 236 22.03 -11.15 0.92
N ARG A 237 23.14 -11.41 1.62
CA ARG A 237 24.41 -11.81 0.96
C ARG A 237 24.26 -13.03 0.06
N ASP A 238 23.42 -13.98 0.49
CA ASP A 238 23.16 -15.26 -0.16
C ASP A 238 22.02 -15.22 -1.20
N ASP A 239 21.35 -14.08 -1.43
CA ASP A 239 20.33 -13.97 -2.48
C ASP A 239 20.97 -14.19 -3.87
N PRO A 240 20.38 -15.04 -4.75
CA PRO A 240 20.96 -15.34 -6.05
C PRO A 240 20.88 -14.14 -7.02
N PRO A 241 21.78 -14.05 -8.02
CA PRO A 241 21.73 -13.01 -9.05
C PRO A 241 20.41 -13.03 -9.86
N GLY A 242 20.01 -11.87 -10.37
CA GLY A 242 18.71 -11.67 -11.04
C GLY A 242 17.65 -11.20 -10.06
N GLU A 243 16.36 -11.45 -10.37
CA GLU A 243 15.20 -10.85 -9.68
C GLU A 243 15.29 -10.88 -8.15
N LYS A 244 15.71 -11.99 -7.53
CA LYS A 244 15.84 -12.08 -6.06
C LYS A 244 16.83 -11.08 -5.47
N SER A 245 17.91 -10.77 -6.18
CA SER A 245 18.86 -9.73 -5.75
C SER A 245 18.34 -8.28 -5.89
N GLU A 246 17.15 -8.09 -6.45
CA GLU A 246 16.48 -6.79 -6.64
C GLU A 246 15.41 -6.51 -5.56
N LEU A 247 15.06 -7.52 -4.74
CA LEU A 247 13.92 -7.47 -3.81
C LEU A 247 14.26 -6.81 -2.45
N HIS A 248 14.77 -5.58 -2.49
CA HIS A 248 15.05 -4.79 -1.29
C HIS A 248 14.89 -3.27 -1.52
N GLN A 249 14.66 -2.52 -0.44
CA GLN A 249 14.25 -1.11 -0.50
C GLN A 249 15.22 -0.22 -1.29
N GLU A 250 16.53 -0.34 -1.08
CA GLU A 250 17.50 0.48 -1.82
C GLU A 250 17.45 0.27 -3.33
N TRP A 251 17.36 -0.99 -3.79
CA TRP A 251 17.27 -1.29 -5.23
C TRP A 251 16.00 -0.69 -5.83
N SER A 252 14.85 -0.85 -5.16
CA SER A 252 13.58 -0.31 -5.65
C SER A 252 13.58 1.22 -5.75
N ILE A 253 14.24 1.91 -4.80
CA ILE A 253 14.42 3.36 -4.85
C ILE A 253 15.30 3.74 -6.05
N ASP A 254 16.46 3.11 -6.17
CA ASP A 254 17.45 3.47 -7.19
C ASP A 254 16.95 3.15 -8.60
N TYR A 255 16.20 2.06 -8.80
CA TYR A 255 15.52 1.76 -10.06
C TYR A 255 14.61 2.91 -10.53
N TRP A 256 13.73 3.41 -9.66
CA TRP A 256 12.78 4.46 -10.05
C TRP A 256 13.47 5.82 -10.23
N LEU A 257 14.56 6.09 -9.49
CA LEU A 257 15.42 7.25 -9.71
C LEU A 257 16.18 7.17 -11.06
N ASP A 258 16.70 6.00 -11.43
CA ASP A 258 17.32 5.75 -12.74
C ASP A 258 16.32 5.80 -13.89
N LYS A 259 15.02 5.52 -13.62
CA LYS A 259 13.90 5.83 -14.51
C LYS A 259 13.48 7.30 -14.55
N GLY A 260 14.20 8.16 -13.83
CA GLY A 260 14.10 9.61 -13.94
C GLY A 260 13.00 10.24 -13.10
N ILE A 261 12.43 9.55 -12.10
CA ILE A 261 11.46 10.21 -11.21
C ILE A 261 12.14 11.37 -10.47
N PRO A 262 11.57 12.59 -10.47
CA PRO A 262 12.10 13.67 -9.64
C PRO A 262 12.00 13.27 -8.16
N LYS A 263 13.12 13.37 -7.42
CA LYS A 263 13.19 12.96 -6.00
C LYS A 263 12.05 13.50 -5.14
N HIS A 264 11.61 14.73 -5.38
CA HIS A 264 10.51 15.40 -4.68
C HIS A 264 9.12 14.81 -4.94
N LYS A 265 8.98 13.82 -5.82
CA LYS A 265 7.76 13.01 -6.01
C LYS A 265 7.83 11.62 -5.38
N LEU A 266 9.02 11.08 -5.10
CA LEU A 266 9.18 9.69 -4.66
C LEU A 266 8.96 9.55 -3.14
N ILE A 267 7.95 8.77 -2.76
CA ILE A 267 7.55 8.47 -1.39
C ILE A 267 7.78 6.97 -1.14
N VAL A 268 8.50 6.61 -0.08
CA VAL A 268 8.97 5.23 0.14
C VAL A 268 8.12 4.51 1.19
N GLY A 269 7.71 3.28 0.88
CA GLY A 269 6.84 2.47 1.73
C GLY A 269 7.50 1.90 2.98
N ILE A 270 6.81 1.98 4.10
CA ILE A 270 7.21 1.45 5.40
C ILE A 270 6.06 0.57 5.93
N PRO A 271 6.25 -0.75 6.11
CA PRO A 271 5.23 -1.62 6.66
C PRO A 271 5.18 -1.55 8.19
N THR A 272 3.99 -1.67 8.76
CA THR A 272 3.74 -1.82 10.22
C THR A 272 3.16 -3.20 10.55
N TYR A 273 3.45 -4.17 9.70
CA TYR A 273 3.09 -5.57 9.81
C TYR A 273 4.31 -6.42 9.44
N GLY A 274 4.21 -7.73 9.63
CA GLY A 274 5.19 -8.69 9.15
C GLY A 274 4.55 -9.82 8.35
N MET A 275 5.29 -10.38 7.40
CA MET A 275 4.94 -11.62 6.70
C MET A 275 5.45 -12.81 7.51
N SER A 276 4.56 -13.78 7.73
CA SER A 276 4.80 -14.94 8.57
C SER A 276 4.72 -16.26 7.79
N PHE A 277 5.48 -17.23 8.28
CA PHE A 277 5.62 -18.57 7.72
C PHE A 277 5.41 -19.63 8.81
N THR A 278 4.92 -20.80 8.43
CA THR A 278 5.01 -22.02 9.24
C THR A 278 6.23 -22.82 8.78
N LEU A 279 7.22 -22.96 9.65
CA LEU A 279 8.47 -23.69 9.43
C LEU A 279 8.21 -25.19 9.20
N ALA A 280 9.06 -25.83 8.40
CA ALA A 280 9.06 -27.29 8.25
C ALA A 280 9.73 -28.01 9.44
N ASP A 281 10.70 -27.35 10.07
CA ASP A 281 11.40 -27.80 11.27
C ASP A 281 11.58 -26.59 12.22
N PRO A 282 11.00 -26.60 13.44
CA PRO A 282 11.20 -25.54 14.44
C PRO A 282 12.66 -25.22 14.79
N ASN A 283 13.58 -26.16 14.57
CA ASN A 283 15.01 -25.97 14.82
C ASN A 283 15.71 -25.22 13.66
N GLN A 284 15.06 -25.14 12.49
CA GLN A 284 15.51 -24.37 11.33
C GLN A 284 14.66 -23.10 11.24
N HIS A 285 15.13 -22.04 11.91
CA HIS A 285 14.38 -20.78 12.04
C HIS A 285 15.13 -19.56 11.46
N GLY A 286 16.19 -19.77 10.69
CA GLY A 286 16.92 -18.70 10.00
C GLY A 286 16.19 -18.12 8.80
N VAL A 287 16.88 -17.28 8.03
CA VAL A 287 16.47 -16.90 6.67
C VAL A 287 16.70 -18.09 5.72
N PHE A 288 15.84 -18.27 4.73
CA PHE A 288 15.78 -19.43 3.82
C PHE A 288 15.54 -20.78 4.51
N ALA A 289 15.04 -20.78 5.74
CA ALA A 289 14.58 -22.00 6.40
C ALA A 289 13.36 -22.57 5.65
N PRO A 290 13.29 -23.89 5.38
CA PRO A 290 12.16 -24.47 4.66
C PRO A 290 10.82 -24.24 5.38
N ALA A 291 9.78 -23.90 4.62
CA ALA A 291 8.47 -23.52 5.13
C ALA A 291 7.34 -24.29 4.43
N ASN A 292 6.32 -24.66 5.20
CA ASN A 292 5.13 -25.38 4.74
C ASN A 292 4.03 -24.44 4.21
N GLY A 293 4.29 -23.13 4.18
CA GLY A 293 3.34 -22.08 3.79
C GLY A 293 3.29 -20.95 4.82
N GLY A 294 2.21 -20.18 4.81
CA GLY A 294 2.02 -19.04 5.70
C GLY A 294 1.97 -19.39 7.19
N GLY A 295 2.26 -18.39 8.03
CA GLY A 295 2.04 -18.45 9.46
C GLY A 295 0.56 -18.49 9.81
N ARG A 296 0.26 -18.95 11.03
CA ARG A 296 -1.10 -18.99 11.58
C ARG A 296 -1.72 -17.59 11.60
N MET A 297 -3.03 -17.54 11.38
CA MET A 297 -3.79 -16.29 11.33
C MET A 297 -3.62 -15.48 12.61
N GLY A 298 -3.37 -14.18 12.45
CA GLY A 298 -3.38 -13.25 13.58
C GLY A 298 -4.75 -13.18 14.25
N LYS A 299 -4.75 -13.04 15.58
CA LYS A 299 -5.93 -12.91 16.46
C LYS A 299 -6.78 -11.68 16.14
N TYR A 300 -6.21 -10.69 15.47
CA TYR A 300 -6.77 -9.38 15.19
C TYR A 300 -6.71 -9.01 13.70
N THR A 301 -5.65 -9.40 12.96
CA THR A 301 -5.67 -9.31 11.48
C THR A 301 -6.66 -10.31 10.88
N SER A 302 -6.77 -11.51 11.47
CA SER A 302 -7.55 -12.64 10.95
C SER A 302 -7.18 -13.03 9.51
N GLU A 303 -5.90 -12.87 9.14
CA GLU A 303 -5.35 -13.24 7.82
C GLU A 303 -4.14 -14.17 7.98
N GLY A 304 -4.08 -15.22 7.15
CA GLY A 304 -2.99 -16.19 7.17
C GLY A 304 -1.73 -15.59 6.55
N GLY A 305 -0.57 -15.84 7.16
CA GLY A 305 0.70 -15.28 6.72
C GLY A 305 0.91 -13.79 7.04
N ILE A 306 -0.01 -13.09 7.72
CA ILE A 306 0.12 -11.66 8.05
C ILE A 306 -0.16 -11.39 9.53
N LEU A 307 0.81 -10.76 10.22
CA LEU A 307 0.69 -10.30 11.59
C LEU A 307 0.95 -8.79 11.67
N SER A 308 0.08 -8.04 12.32
CA SER A 308 0.32 -6.62 12.66
C SER A 308 1.47 -6.46 13.67
N TYR A 309 2.08 -5.27 13.76
CA TYR A 309 3.17 -5.02 14.71
C TYR A 309 2.76 -5.36 16.16
N TYR A 310 1.54 -5.00 16.57
CA TYR A 310 1.04 -5.30 17.91
C TYR A 310 0.80 -6.81 18.15
N GLU A 311 0.54 -7.61 17.11
CA GLU A 311 0.46 -9.09 17.23
C GLU A 311 1.84 -9.73 17.34
N VAL A 312 2.83 -9.30 16.55
CA VAL A 312 4.21 -9.78 16.69
C VAL A 312 4.74 -9.43 18.09
N CYS A 313 4.46 -8.22 18.54
CA CYS A 313 4.72 -7.74 19.89
C CYS A 313 3.99 -8.53 20.99
N GLU A 314 2.71 -8.88 20.84
CA GLU A 314 2.00 -9.75 21.80
C GLU A 314 2.66 -11.12 21.88
N ASN A 315 3.06 -11.71 20.75
CA ASN A 315 3.74 -13.00 20.71
C ASN A 315 5.12 -12.98 21.41
N ILE A 316 5.92 -11.94 21.20
CA ILE A 316 7.20 -11.75 21.89
C ILE A 316 6.96 -11.57 23.40
N ASN A 317 6.09 -10.64 23.79
CA ASN A 317 5.92 -10.24 25.19
C ASN A 317 5.10 -11.22 26.05
N ARG A 318 4.23 -12.05 25.45
CA ARG A 318 3.28 -12.93 26.18
C ARG A 318 3.36 -14.41 25.79
N HIS A 319 3.93 -14.74 24.64
CA HIS A 319 3.99 -16.12 24.13
C HIS A 319 5.42 -16.63 23.92
N GLY A 320 6.42 -15.89 24.42
CA GLY A 320 7.81 -16.34 24.51
C GLY A 320 8.53 -16.44 23.16
N TRP A 321 8.04 -15.76 22.13
CA TRP A 321 8.76 -15.69 20.85
C TRP A 321 10.07 -14.95 21.02
N LYS A 322 11.12 -15.46 20.38
CA LYS A 322 12.45 -14.83 20.34
C LYS A 322 12.53 -13.88 19.16
N THR A 323 13.47 -12.93 19.23
CA THR A 323 13.78 -11.98 18.16
C THR A 323 15.24 -12.08 17.79
N GLU A 324 15.53 -12.11 16.49
CA GLU A 324 16.86 -12.13 15.90
C GLU A 324 17.01 -11.00 14.88
N TRP A 325 18.24 -10.72 14.45
CA TRP A 325 18.54 -9.63 13.50
C TRP A 325 19.21 -10.17 12.23
N ILE A 326 18.86 -9.61 11.09
CA ILE A 326 19.41 -9.95 9.77
C ILE A 326 20.38 -8.82 9.38
N ASP A 327 21.65 -8.95 9.78
CA ASP A 327 22.68 -7.91 9.57
C ASP A 327 22.74 -7.43 8.12
N ASP A 328 22.79 -8.36 7.16
CA ASP A 328 22.91 -8.05 5.73
C ASP A 328 21.67 -7.34 5.14
N GLN A 329 20.52 -7.33 5.84
CA GLN A 329 19.28 -6.71 5.37
C GLN A 329 18.79 -5.53 6.24
N GLY A 330 19.38 -5.31 7.41
CA GLY A 330 19.04 -4.18 8.32
C GLY A 330 17.67 -4.29 8.99
N VAL A 331 17.19 -5.51 9.26
CA VAL A 331 15.81 -5.83 9.69
C VAL A 331 15.78 -7.02 10.67
N PRO A 332 14.79 -7.11 11.57
CA PRO A 332 14.63 -8.24 12.48
C PRO A 332 13.77 -9.37 11.91
N TYR A 333 13.80 -10.53 12.57
CA TYR A 333 12.70 -11.49 12.53
C TYR A 333 12.35 -11.96 13.94
N ALA A 334 11.16 -12.53 14.11
CA ALA A 334 10.73 -13.17 15.35
C ALA A 334 10.24 -14.60 15.10
N TYR A 335 10.40 -15.49 16.07
CA TYR A 335 10.01 -16.89 15.92
C TYR A 335 9.60 -17.56 17.25
N GLY A 336 8.73 -18.55 17.17
CA GLY A 336 8.24 -19.30 18.33
C GLY A 336 7.53 -20.60 17.93
N GLY A 337 8.03 -21.73 18.41
CA GLY A 337 7.58 -23.04 17.92
C GLY A 337 7.90 -23.21 16.43
N ASP A 338 6.91 -23.64 15.65
CA ASP A 338 6.99 -23.73 14.19
C ASP A 338 6.63 -22.42 13.46
N GLN A 339 6.52 -21.28 14.16
CA GLN A 339 6.14 -19.99 13.56
C GLN A 339 7.33 -19.05 13.42
N TRP A 340 7.38 -18.33 12.30
CA TRP A 340 8.40 -17.34 11.97
C TRP A 340 7.73 -16.09 11.36
N VAL A 341 8.24 -14.89 11.63
CA VAL A 341 7.76 -13.64 11.03
C VAL A 341 8.91 -12.65 10.78
N GLY A 342 9.02 -12.16 9.55
CA GLY A 342 9.85 -10.99 9.21
C GLY A 342 8.99 -9.74 9.34
N TYR A 343 9.43 -8.76 10.14
CA TYR A 343 8.62 -7.63 10.59
C TYR A 343 9.50 -6.40 10.87
N GLU A 344 8.90 -5.23 11.10
CA GLU A 344 9.67 -4.02 11.45
C GLU A 344 9.78 -3.77 12.96
N ASN A 345 10.93 -3.22 13.38
CA ASN A 345 11.13 -2.68 14.73
C ASN A 345 11.69 -1.25 14.69
N LEU A 346 11.83 -0.60 15.84
CA LEU A 346 12.26 0.80 15.93
C LEU A 346 13.62 1.08 15.28
N GLU A 347 14.54 0.11 15.24
CA GLU A 347 15.87 0.27 14.63
C GLU A 347 15.80 0.09 13.10
N SER A 348 15.03 -0.88 12.58
CA SER A 348 14.85 -1.04 11.13
C SER A 348 14.07 0.12 10.52
N ILE A 349 13.02 0.60 11.20
CA ILE A 349 12.29 1.83 10.84
C ILE A 349 13.22 3.04 10.84
N LYS A 350 14.11 3.16 11.84
CA LYS A 350 15.11 4.23 11.91
C LYS A 350 16.08 4.17 10.73
N LEU A 351 16.67 3.01 10.44
CA LEU A 351 17.58 2.82 9.30
C LEU A 351 16.90 3.18 7.97
N LYS A 352 15.62 2.86 7.80
CA LYS A 352 14.82 3.22 6.61
C LYS A 352 14.51 4.71 6.54
N ALA A 353 14.14 5.35 7.64
CA ALA A 353 13.91 6.80 7.66
C ALA A 353 15.23 7.58 7.44
N GLU A 354 16.36 7.11 8.00
CA GLU A 354 17.70 7.63 7.74
C GLU A 354 18.12 7.40 6.27
N ASN A 355 17.76 6.26 5.66
CA ASN A 355 17.91 6.02 4.22
C ASN A 355 17.12 7.03 3.38
N ILE A 356 15.83 7.25 3.69
CA ILE A 356 14.96 8.21 3.00
C ILE A 356 15.55 9.64 3.05
N MET A 357 16.06 10.07 4.21
CA MET A 357 16.75 11.36 4.34
C MET A 357 18.04 11.40 3.51
N ARG A 358 18.91 10.37 3.58
CA ARG A 358 20.18 10.29 2.83
C ARG A 358 19.98 10.25 1.31
N ARG A 359 18.93 9.57 0.83
CA ARG A 359 18.57 9.52 -0.60
C ARG A 359 17.94 10.83 -1.08
N ASP A 360 17.52 11.69 -0.15
CA ASP A 360 16.85 12.98 -0.40
C ASP A 360 15.56 12.86 -1.22
N VAL A 361 14.81 11.77 -1.02
CA VAL A 361 13.48 11.59 -1.64
C VAL A 361 12.42 12.40 -0.88
N ALA A 362 11.18 12.42 -1.36
CA ALA A 362 10.12 13.30 -0.85
C ALA A 362 9.65 12.94 0.57
N GLY A 363 9.80 11.69 0.98
CA GLY A 363 9.49 11.21 2.32
C GLY A 363 9.05 9.74 2.36
N ALA A 364 8.20 9.40 3.33
CA ALA A 364 7.70 8.04 3.55
C ALA A 364 6.18 7.95 3.41
N PHE A 365 5.69 6.74 3.15
CA PHE A 365 4.33 6.36 3.46
C PHE A 365 4.29 5.12 4.36
N VAL A 366 3.27 5.02 5.19
CA VAL A 366 3.06 3.88 6.09
C VAL A 366 1.87 3.04 5.63
N TRP A 367 2.11 1.74 5.43
CA TRP A 367 1.08 0.71 5.31
C TRP A 367 1.11 -0.18 6.57
N SER A 368 0.25 0.06 7.56
CA SER A 368 -0.83 1.04 7.66
C SER A 368 -0.97 1.55 9.10
N VAL A 369 -1.68 2.66 9.32
CA VAL A 369 -1.74 3.26 10.66
C VAL A 369 -2.44 2.35 11.68
N GLU A 370 -3.39 1.52 11.24
CA GLU A 370 -4.08 0.57 12.12
C GLU A 370 -3.32 -0.73 12.40
N MET A 371 -2.09 -0.90 11.90
CA MET A 371 -1.25 -2.08 12.17
C MET A 371 -0.03 -1.76 13.06
N ASP A 372 0.34 -0.49 13.19
CA ASP A 372 1.21 -0.02 14.28
C ASP A 372 0.47 -0.14 15.63
N ASP A 373 1.17 -0.07 16.76
CA ASP A 373 0.54 -0.09 18.08
C ASP A 373 -0.10 1.26 18.44
N PHE A 374 -1.17 1.60 17.73
CA PHE A 374 -1.98 2.82 17.94
C PHE A 374 -2.60 2.92 19.34
N SER A 375 -2.66 1.80 20.08
CA SER A 375 -3.21 1.73 21.43
C SER A 375 -2.17 1.95 22.53
N GLY A 376 -0.90 1.61 22.29
CA GLY A 376 0.18 1.58 23.30
C GLY A 376 0.29 0.24 24.06
N SER A 377 -0.38 -0.81 23.57
CA SER A 377 -0.41 -2.16 24.14
C SER A 377 0.96 -2.84 24.30
N CYS A 378 1.96 -2.42 23.51
CA CYS A 378 3.34 -2.89 23.55
C CYS A 378 4.21 -2.23 24.62
N GLY A 379 3.66 -1.31 25.42
CA GLY A 379 4.41 -0.58 26.45
C GLY A 379 5.42 0.45 25.88
N ARG A 380 5.34 0.78 24.59
CA ARG A 380 6.24 1.71 23.89
C ARG A 380 5.60 3.09 23.61
N GLY A 381 4.42 3.34 24.17
CA GLY A 381 3.55 4.46 23.79
C GLY A 381 2.75 4.17 22.53
N LYS A 382 1.80 5.05 22.18
CA LYS A 382 1.00 4.94 20.95
C LYS A 382 1.86 5.18 19.71
N TYR A 383 1.54 4.50 18.61
CA TYR A 383 2.17 4.66 17.30
C TYR A 383 3.71 4.62 17.34
N PRO A 384 4.34 3.60 17.96
CA PRO A 384 5.78 3.59 18.17
C PRO A 384 6.59 3.52 16.87
N LEU A 385 6.12 2.82 15.83
CA LEU A 385 6.81 2.79 14.53
C LEU A 385 6.63 4.13 13.79
N LEU A 386 5.40 4.63 13.67
CA LEU A 386 5.11 5.90 12.98
C LEU A 386 5.76 7.11 13.67
N ASN A 387 5.78 7.19 15.00
CA ASN A 387 6.53 8.23 15.72
C ASN A 387 8.03 8.21 15.41
N THR A 388 8.60 7.03 15.13
CA THR A 388 10.03 6.91 14.77
C THR A 388 10.28 7.48 13.37
N VAL A 389 9.36 7.24 12.42
CA VAL A 389 9.38 7.90 11.09
C VAL A 389 9.26 9.42 11.24
N VAL A 390 8.25 9.92 11.96
CA VAL A 390 7.99 11.35 12.16
C VAL A 390 9.22 12.06 12.76
N LYS A 391 9.81 11.50 13.81
CA LYS A 391 10.99 12.07 14.50
C LYS A 391 12.20 12.28 13.59
N ILE A 392 12.38 11.42 12.57
CA ILE A 392 13.54 11.44 11.67
C ILE A 392 13.25 12.28 10.41
N LEU A 393 12.02 12.20 9.88
CA LEU A 393 11.62 12.90 8.66
C LEU A 393 11.16 14.35 8.90
N GLN A 394 10.83 14.71 10.14
CA GLN A 394 10.41 16.06 10.53
C GLN A 394 11.12 16.53 11.82
N PRO A 395 12.46 16.60 11.85
CA PRO A 395 13.23 16.93 13.06
C PRO A 395 12.95 18.33 13.61
N TYR A 396 12.50 19.25 12.76
CA TYR A 396 12.05 20.60 13.10
C TYR A 396 10.52 20.77 13.00
N GLY A 397 9.78 19.69 12.73
CA GLY A 397 8.33 19.64 12.79
C GLY A 397 7.90 19.79 14.24
N GLY A 398 7.68 21.04 14.64
CA GLY A 398 7.68 21.44 16.04
C GLY A 398 6.71 20.63 16.91
N ARG A 399 7.22 20.14 18.04
CA ARG A 399 6.38 19.69 19.17
C ARG A 399 5.46 20.84 19.59
N ALA A 400 4.25 20.87 19.03
CA ALA A 400 3.07 21.30 19.76
C ALA A 400 2.80 20.27 20.87
N GLN A 401 3.73 20.16 21.83
CA GLN A 401 3.54 19.33 23.00
C GLN A 401 2.38 19.95 23.78
N THR A 402 1.22 19.32 23.67
CA THR A 402 0.19 19.32 24.71
C THR A 402 0.81 18.71 25.95
N ALA A 403 1.58 19.53 26.67
CA ALA A 403 1.87 19.32 28.07
C ALA A 403 0.53 19.39 28.80
N HIS A 404 -0.19 18.27 28.80
CA HIS A 404 -1.23 17.99 29.77
C HIS A 404 -0.57 18.12 31.13
N ALA A 405 -0.73 19.30 31.74
CA ALA A 405 -0.27 19.57 33.08
C ALA A 405 -1.00 18.58 33.99
N THR A 406 -0.33 17.48 34.33
CA THR A 406 -0.80 16.55 35.35
C THR A 406 -0.90 17.37 36.63
N THR A 407 -2.12 17.76 36.98
CA THR A 407 -2.42 18.51 38.20
C THR A 407 -2.07 17.62 39.38
N THR A 408 -0.85 17.80 39.90
CA THR A 408 -0.42 17.15 41.12
C THR A 408 -1.43 17.46 42.21
N PRO A 409 -2.03 16.45 42.87
CA PRO A 409 -2.96 16.69 43.95
C PRO A 409 -2.22 17.45 45.05
N ARG A 410 -2.80 18.58 45.51
CA ARG A 410 -2.17 19.44 46.52
C ARG A 410 -1.93 18.63 47.79
N TYR A 411 -0.67 18.36 48.09
CA TYR A 411 -0.27 17.74 49.35
C TYR A 411 -0.55 18.71 50.50
N ILE A 412 -1.43 18.32 51.41
CA ILE A 412 -1.72 19.07 52.63
C ILE A 412 -0.60 18.75 53.63
N PRO A 413 0.18 19.74 54.11
CA PRO A 413 1.28 19.47 55.02
C PRO A 413 0.74 19.06 56.40
N SER A 414 0.98 17.81 56.80
CA SER A 414 0.81 17.37 58.18
C SER A 414 2.04 17.77 59.02
N PHE A 415 1.84 17.98 60.33
CA PHE A 415 2.86 18.48 61.23
C PHE A 415 3.92 17.42 61.57
N ALA A 416 5.17 17.84 61.69
CA ALA A 416 6.30 16.99 62.04
C ALA A 416 6.59 16.98 63.56
N PRO A 417 6.94 15.81 64.15
CA PRO A 417 7.69 15.72 65.41
C PRO A 417 9.20 15.94 65.20
N ALA A 418 9.91 16.23 66.30
CA ALA A 418 11.35 16.51 66.34
C ALA A 418 12.23 15.23 66.27
N PRO A 419 13.54 15.34 65.91
CA PRO A 419 14.42 14.18 65.74
C PRO A 419 15.02 13.63 67.04
N ILE A 420 15.55 12.40 66.97
CA ILE A 420 16.36 11.74 68.01
C ILE A 420 17.63 11.14 67.34
N ASP A 421 18.74 11.10 68.09
CA ASP A 421 20.11 10.95 67.59
C ASP A 421 20.57 9.54 67.13
N LYS A 422 21.71 9.53 66.45
CA LYS A 422 22.48 8.33 66.03
C LYS A 422 23.47 7.87 67.12
N PRO A 423 23.82 6.58 67.11
CA PRO A 423 25.24 6.16 67.01
C PRO A 423 25.43 5.22 65.79
N THR A 424 26.26 5.51 64.78
CA THR A 424 27.75 5.45 64.68
C THR A 424 28.37 4.05 64.68
N ARG A 425 29.45 3.89 63.87
CA ARG A 425 30.31 2.70 63.64
C ARG A 425 29.83 1.69 62.59
N ASP A 426 30.72 1.05 61.80
CA ASP A 426 32.12 1.41 61.49
C ASP A 426 32.57 0.92 60.09
N TYR A 427 33.76 1.36 59.69
CA TYR A 427 34.36 1.22 58.36
C TYR A 427 35.07 -0.14 58.15
N VAL A 428 34.81 -0.84 57.04
CA VAL A 428 35.82 -1.70 56.38
C VAL A 428 35.63 -1.64 54.85
N SER A 429 36.68 -1.23 54.15
CA SER A 429 36.79 -1.31 52.69
C SER A 429 37.55 -2.56 52.26
N ASN A 430 37.19 -3.19 51.14
CA ASN A 430 38.17 -4.01 50.42
C ASN A 430 37.96 -3.99 48.89
N THR A 431 39.02 -3.64 48.16
CA THR A 431 39.02 -3.42 46.70
C THR A 431 39.70 -4.57 45.97
N ARG A 432 39.25 -4.91 44.74
CA ARG A 432 40.11 -5.51 43.70
C ARG A 432 39.48 -5.47 42.30
N GLU A 433 40.01 -4.60 41.45
CA GLU A 433 39.94 -4.75 39.99
C GLU A 433 41.08 -5.66 39.47
N PRO A 434 40.89 -6.34 38.33
CA PRO A 434 41.97 -6.71 37.41
C PRO A 434 42.03 -5.77 36.19
N LYS A 435 43.22 -5.56 35.63
CA LYS A 435 43.50 -4.50 34.62
C LYS A 435 43.36 -4.96 33.16
N ARG A 436 43.13 -3.98 32.28
CA ARG A 436 43.38 -4.04 30.82
C ARG A 436 44.72 -4.69 30.47
N SER A 437 44.74 -5.49 29.40
CA SER A 437 45.95 -5.79 28.60
C SER A 437 45.99 -4.92 27.33
N ARG A 438 47.09 -4.99 26.55
CA ARG A 438 47.33 -4.18 25.33
C ARG A 438 47.55 -5.05 24.09
N ARG A 439 47.31 -4.46 22.91
CA ARG A 439 47.61 -5.01 21.57
C ARG A 439 49.12 -5.23 21.36
N PRO A 440 49.49 -6.06 20.37
CA PRO A 440 50.57 -5.78 19.42
C PRO A 440 50.05 -5.11 18.13
N LEU A 441 50.90 -4.34 17.45
CA LEU A 441 50.74 -3.98 16.02
C LEU A 441 51.77 -4.76 15.21
N PHE A 442 51.47 -5.03 13.94
CA PHE A 442 52.48 -5.20 12.88
C PHE A 442 52.05 -4.48 11.59
N THR A 443 52.91 -4.45 10.56
CA THR A 443 53.12 -3.27 9.72
C THR A 443 52.84 -3.41 8.21
N ARG A 444 52.58 -2.26 7.57
CA ARG A 444 52.78 -1.88 6.13
C ARG A 444 53.38 -2.98 5.23
N GLY A 445 52.82 -3.37 4.08
CA GLY A 445 52.41 -2.57 2.90
C GLY A 445 52.67 -3.43 1.63
N PRO A 446 52.65 -2.92 0.36
CA PRO A 446 52.56 -1.53 -0.10
C PRO A 446 51.38 -1.25 -1.08
N ASN A 447 51.39 -0.07 -1.73
CA ASN A 447 50.37 0.38 -2.69
C ASN A 447 50.60 -0.13 -4.13
N TRP A 448 49.53 -0.12 -4.94
CA TRP A 448 49.62 0.10 -6.40
C TRP A 448 48.63 1.17 -6.86
N ARG A 449 49.07 2.04 -7.79
CA ARG A 449 48.27 3.08 -8.47
C ARG A 449 48.44 2.99 -9.98
N THR A 450 47.35 2.73 -10.70
CA THR A 450 47.19 3.04 -12.14
C THR A 450 45.69 3.20 -12.41
N LYS A 451 45.21 4.41 -12.73
CA LYS A 451 45.15 5.04 -14.05
C LYS A 451 44.05 4.47 -14.97
N TRP A 452 43.05 5.32 -15.18
CA TRP A 452 42.08 5.37 -16.28
C TRP A 452 42.55 4.76 -17.60
N HIS A 453 41.70 3.96 -18.25
CA HIS A 453 41.69 3.77 -19.70
C HIS A 453 40.25 3.84 -20.26
N LYS A 454 40.14 4.17 -21.55
CA LYS A 454 38.87 4.48 -22.24
C LYS A 454 38.22 3.24 -22.88
N ARG A 455 36.94 3.38 -23.25
CA ARG A 455 36.18 2.45 -24.12
C ARG A 455 36.98 2.05 -25.38
N PRO A 456 36.85 0.81 -25.87
CA PRO A 456 36.93 0.51 -27.30
C PRO A 456 35.65 0.99 -28.02
N LYS A 457 35.80 1.51 -29.23
CA LYS A 457 34.81 1.35 -30.31
C LYS A 457 35.39 0.30 -31.25
N ASN A 458 34.57 -0.63 -31.75
CA ASN A 458 34.85 -1.35 -32.98
C ASN A 458 33.71 -1.07 -33.97
N ASN A 459 34.01 -0.36 -35.06
CA ASN A 459 33.31 -0.52 -36.33
C ASN A 459 33.95 -1.71 -37.05
N TRP A 460 33.16 -2.41 -37.87
CA TRP A 460 33.65 -3.28 -38.95
C TRP A 460 32.68 -3.18 -40.13
N ASP A 461 32.90 -2.13 -40.89
CA ASP A 461 32.57 -2.01 -42.31
C ASP A 461 33.80 -2.64 -43.07
N ASP A 462 33.78 -3.19 -44.28
CA ASP A 462 32.92 -2.99 -45.46
C ASP A 462 32.98 -4.20 -46.45
N GLU A 463 32.22 -4.10 -47.56
CA GLU A 463 32.15 -5.00 -48.77
C GLU A 463 31.63 -6.44 -48.51
N GLU A 464 30.92 -7.15 -49.40
CA GLU A 464 30.35 -6.94 -50.76
C GLU A 464 28.89 -7.54 -50.73
N GLY A 465 28.07 -7.83 -51.75
CA GLY A 465 28.13 -7.87 -53.21
C GLY A 465 27.23 -9.01 -53.74
N VAL A 466 26.50 -8.97 -54.87
CA VAL A 466 26.24 -7.92 -55.88
C VAL A 466 24.86 -8.23 -56.52
N ASN A 467 24.15 -7.21 -57.03
CA ASN A 467 23.01 -7.28 -57.98
C ASN A 467 21.67 -7.94 -57.55
N ALA A 468 20.52 -7.71 -58.21
CA ALA A 468 19.93 -6.50 -58.84
C ALA A 468 18.56 -6.83 -59.47
N LEU A 469 17.56 -5.92 -59.39
CA LEU A 469 16.73 -5.51 -60.55
C LEU A 469 15.84 -4.26 -60.26
N GLU A 470 15.62 -3.42 -61.27
CA GLU A 470 14.75 -2.23 -61.22
C GLU A 470 13.26 -2.55 -61.54
N LYS A 471 12.34 -1.71 -61.02
CA LYS A 471 11.46 -0.78 -61.80
C LYS A 471 10.53 -0.01 -60.83
N ARG A 472 10.73 1.29 -60.59
CA ARG A 472 10.47 2.50 -61.42
C ARG A 472 8.98 2.95 -61.50
N THR A 473 8.71 4.10 -60.86
CA THR A 473 7.73 5.14 -61.25
C THR A 473 6.23 4.80 -61.18
N THR A 474 5.27 5.74 -61.08
CA THR A 474 5.29 7.23 -61.10
C THR A 474 4.52 7.82 -59.89
N ALA A 475 4.63 9.15 -59.68
CA ALA A 475 3.82 9.91 -58.71
C ALA A 475 2.94 10.97 -59.41
N ARG A 476 1.88 11.45 -58.74
CA ARG A 476 1.30 12.80 -58.92
C ARG A 476 0.35 13.19 -57.78
N HIS A 477 0.30 14.49 -57.47
CA HIS A 477 -0.70 15.13 -56.59
C HIS A 477 -2.01 15.43 -57.35
N TRP A 478 -3.07 15.85 -56.64
CA TRP A 478 -3.62 17.22 -56.71
C TRP A 478 -4.59 17.51 -55.53
N ASN A 479 -5.09 18.74 -55.41
CA ASN A 479 -5.64 19.36 -54.19
C ASN A 479 -7.16 19.61 -54.20
N ALA A 480 -7.67 19.99 -53.00
CA ALA A 480 -8.78 20.92 -52.71
C ALA A 480 -10.17 20.40 -52.27
N ARG A 481 -10.88 21.28 -51.54
CA ARG A 481 -12.28 21.24 -51.02
C ARG A 481 -13.12 22.31 -51.79
N PRO A 482 -14.35 22.78 -51.41
CA PRO A 482 -15.27 22.40 -50.32
C PRO A 482 -16.81 22.41 -50.67
N THR A 483 -17.66 22.37 -49.62
CA THR A 483 -19.11 22.78 -49.53
C THR A 483 -20.23 21.91 -50.13
N GLY A 484 -21.39 21.86 -49.45
CA GLY A 484 -22.65 21.27 -49.95
C GLY A 484 -23.69 20.82 -48.90
N ARG A 485 -24.83 21.53 -48.80
CA ARG A 485 -26.15 21.18 -48.17
C ARG A 485 -27.21 22.10 -48.84
N PRO A 486 -28.52 21.76 -49.00
CA PRO A 486 -29.45 21.40 -47.90
C PRO A 486 -30.61 20.43 -48.29
N SER A 487 -31.72 20.42 -47.51
CA SER A 487 -33.10 19.89 -47.80
C SER A 487 -33.29 18.36 -47.97
N SER A 488 -34.46 17.73 -47.69
CA SER A 488 -35.72 18.11 -46.96
C SER A 488 -36.66 16.87 -46.75
N GLY A 489 -37.60 16.94 -45.80
CA GLY A 489 -38.73 15.98 -45.58
C GLY A 489 -38.40 14.78 -44.67
N ASP A 490 -39.31 14.18 -43.89
CA ASP A 490 -40.75 14.42 -43.59
C ASP A 490 -41.07 13.91 -42.15
N VAL A 491 -41.71 14.65 -41.22
CA VAL A 491 -43.16 14.83 -40.92
C VAL A 491 -43.64 14.17 -39.60
N ILE A 492 -43.84 15.03 -38.58
CA ILE A 492 -44.94 15.10 -37.57
C ILE A 492 -45.49 13.81 -36.90
N GLN A 493 -45.46 13.80 -35.55
CA GLN A 493 -46.63 13.68 -34.65
C GLN A 493 -46.24 14.03 -33.19
N ILE A 494 -47.10 14.76 -32.46
CA ILE A 494 -46.92 15.15 -31.05
C ILE A 494 -48.26 15.05 -30.35
N HIS A 495 -48.33 14.46 -29.15
CA HIS A 495 -49.40 14.75 -28.20
C HIS A 495 -48.93 14.73 -26.74
N THR A 496 -49.38 15.75 -25.99
CA THR A 496 -49.18 15.91 -24.54
C THR A 496 -50.31 15.28 -23.74
N THR A 497 -50.08 15.00 -22.45
CA THR A 497 -51.15 14.68 -21.49
C THR A 497 -50.84 15.29 -20.11
N GLN A 498 -51.89 15.50 -19.30
CA GLN A 498 -51.87 16.31 -18.08
C GLN A 498 -51.88 15.46 -16.79
N ARG A 499 -51.65 16.10 -15.64
CA ARG A 499 -51.97 15.55 -14.30
C ARG A 499 -53.49 15.47 -14.10
N PRO A 500 -53.95 14.59 -13.20
CA PRO A 500 -54.72 15.08 -12.05
C PRO A 500 -54.21 14.53 -10.71
N SER A 501 -54.93 14.79 -9.61
CA SER A 501 -54.45 14.65 -8.23
C SER A 501 -55.44 13.94 -7.29
N TYR A 502 -54.89 13.15 -6.36
CA TYR A 502 -55.36 12.81 -5.01
C TYR A 502 -56.85 12.44 -4.75
N ILE A 503 -57.06 11.26 -4.17
CA ILE A 503 -58.17 10.95 -3.25
C ILE A 503 -57.57 10.29 -2.01
N ASP A 504 -58.08 10.62 -0.82
CA ASP A 504 -57.66 10.07 0.47
C ASP A 504 -58.61 8.95 0.94
N GLN A 505 -58.05 7.85 1.46
CA GLN A 505 -58.74 6.89 2.34
C GLN A 505 -57.77 6.25 3.32
N THR A 506 -57.92 6.56 4.61
CA THR A 506 -57.12 5.96 5.69
C THR A 506 -57.64 4.59 6.12
N ILE A 507 -56.88 3.51 5.87
CA ILE A 507 -57.08 2.20 6.52
C ILE A 507 -55.74 1.65 7.01
N ARG A 508 -55.66 1.24 8.29
CA ARG A 508 -54.54 0.46 8.84
C ARG A 508 -54.91 -1.03 8.94
N PRO A 509 -54.16 -1.93 8.30
CA PRO A 509 -54.08 -3.34 8.72
C PRO A 509 -52.74 -3.66 9.39
N ALA A 510 -52.72 -4.68 10.26
CA ALA A 510 -51.52 -5.07 10.99
C ALA A 510 -50.57 -5.98 10.17
N TRP A 511 -49.27 -5.79 10.33
CA TRP A 511 -48.23 -6.64 9.73
C TRP A 511 -48.17 -8.03 10.38
N LYS A 512 -48.91 -9.01 9.84
CA LYS A 512 -48.54 -10.43 10.01
C LYS A 512 -47.24 -10.69 9.24
N LYS A 513 -46.21 -11.20 9.92
CA LYS A 513 -44.95 -11.61 9.27
C LYS A 513 -45.21 -12.81 8.36
N SER A 514 -45.12 -12.60 7.04
CA SER A 514 -44.95 -13.69 6.08
C SER A 514 -43.46 -14.00 5.91
N PRO A 515 -43.01 -15.26 5.98
CA PRO A 515 -41.61 -15.61 5.79
C PRO A 515 -41.24 -15.56 4.31
N TRP A 516 -40.61 -14.46 3.88
CA TRP A 516 -39.95 -14.38 2.58
C TRP A 516 -38.84 -15.43 2.50
N LYS A 517 -39.04 -16.48 1.69
CA LYS A 517 -37.92 -17.32 1.24
C LYS A 517 -36.98 -16.46 0.40
N LYS A 518 -35.71 -16.39 0.80
CA LYS A 518 -34.65 -15.85 -0.07
C LYS A 518 -34.53 -16.76 -1.31
N PRO A 519 -34.26 -16.21 -2.51
CA PRO A 519 -33.82 -17.02 -3.64
C PRO A 519 -32.41 -17.56 -3.33
N GLY A 520 -32.28 -18.87 -3.14
CA GLY A 520 -30.96 -19.52 -3.05
C GLY A 520 -30.30 -19.61 -4.42
N THR A 521 -28.98 -19.40 -4.48
CA THR A 521 -28.19 -19.82 -5.64
C THR A 521 -28.11 -21.34 -5.64
N LYS A 522 -28.65 -21.97 -6.68
CA LYS A 522 -28.54 -23.42 -6.86
C LYS A 522 -27.08 -23.80 -7.10
N SER A 523 -26.54 -24.68 -6.27
CA SER A 523 -25.37 -25.48 -6.62
C SER A 523 -25.76 -26.57 -7.63
N PRO A 524 -24.85 -27.03 -8.50
CA PRO A 524 -24.98 -28.34 -9.14
C PRO A 524 -25.13 -29.45 -8.08
N SER A 525 -25.75 -30.56 -8.47
CA SER A 525 -25.86 -31.76 -7.64
C SER A 525 -24.51 -32.48 -7.48
N ALA A 526 -24.38 -33.30 -6.44
CA ALA A 526 -23.19 -34.05 -6.06
C ALA A 526 -22.62 -35.04 -7.12
N ALA A 527 -23.23 -35.13 -8.31
CA ALA A 527 -22.71 -35.88 -9.44
C ALA A 527 -21.55 -35.19 -10.19
N GLY A 528 -20.98 -34.12 -9.62
CA GLY A 528 -19.81 -33.43 -10.15
C GLY A 528 -18.58 -34.35 -10.21
N SER A 529 -17.82 -34.29 -11.31
CA SER A 529 -16.54 -34.99 -11.40
C SER A 529 -15.46 -34.19 -10.66
N SER A 530 -14.57 -34.88 -9.93
CA SER A 530 -13.38 -34.26 -9.33
C SER A 530 -12.17 -34.22 -10.28
N ASP A 531 -12.37 -34.61 -11.55
CA ASP A 531 -11.34 -34.80 -12.56
C ASP A 531 -11.02 -33.49 -13.29
N CYS A 532 -9.89 -32.87 -12.98
CA CYS A 532 -9.42 -31.64 -13.64
C CYS A 532 -9.23 -31.79 -15.16
N SER A 533 -9.07 -33.01 -15.70
CA SER A 533 -9.01 -33.21 -17.16
C SER A 533 -10.36 -32.95 -17.86
N ARG A 534 -11.46 -33.01 -17.10
CA ARG A 534 -12.84 -32.76 -17.58
C ARG A 534 -13.35 -31.38 -17.20
N LEU A 535 -12.96 -30.89 -16.02
CA LEU A 535 -13.34 -29.57 -15.52
C LEU A 535 -12.60 -28.42 -16.24
N GLY A 536 -11.36 -28.67 -16.67
CA GLY A 536 -10.46 -27.62 -17.17
C GLY A 536 -9.82 -26.80 -16.05
N VAL A 537 -9.18 -25.68 -16.41
CA VAL A 537 -8.51 -24.80 -15.44
C VAL A 537 -9.54 -23.88 -14.77
N GLY A 538 -9.55 -23.85 -13.44
CA GLY A 538 -10.51 -23.06 -12.66
C GLY A 538 -10.71 -23.58 -11.23
N MET A 539 -11.76 -23.07 -10.57
CA MET A 539 -12.25 -23.54 -9.26
C MET A 539 -13.63 -24.18 -9.45
N PHE A 540 -13.93 -25.25 -8.74
CA PHE A 540 -15.15 -26.06 -8.92
C PHE A 540 -15.62 -26.66 -7.58
N THR A 541 -16.88 -27.01 -7.43
CA THR A 541 -17.39 -27.70 -6.23
C THR A 541 -16.66 -29.03 -5.97
N ASP A 542 -16.31 -29.32 -4.71
CA ASP A 542 -15.88 -30.68 -4.32
C ASP A 542 -17.14 -31.55 -4.14
N PRO A 543 -17.35 -32.60 -4.96
CA PRO A 543 -18.54 -33.45 -4.88
C PRO A 543 -18.66 -34.21 -3.55
N ALA A 544 -17.61 -34.22 -2.72
CA ALA A 544 -17.64 -34.83 -1.39
C ALA A 544 -17.88 -33.83 -0.24
N SER A 545 -17.98 -32.51 -0.49
CA SER A 545 -18.07 -31.49 0.57
C SER A 545 -18.29 -30.06 0.04
N CYS A 546 -19.43 -29.43 0.33
CA CYS A 546 -19.65 -28.00 0.04
C CYS A 546 -18.74 -27.05 0.82
N GLU A 547 -18.11 -27.52 1.89
CA GLU A 547 -17.13 -26.77 2.70
C GLU A 547 -15.71 -26.90 2.13
N ARG A 548 -15.59 -27.51 0.95
CA ARG A 548 -14.38 -27.61 0.14
C ARG A 548 -14.67 -27.26 -1.32
N PHE A 549 -13.61 -26.98 -2.06
CA PHE A 549 -13.64 -26.80 -3.50
C PHE A 549 -12.39 -27.41 -4.14
N ILE A 550 -12.48 -27.72 -5.42
CA ILE A 550 -11.39 -28.24 -6.24
C ILE A 550 -10.80 -27.09 -7.03
N MET A 551 -9.48 -26.98 -7.02
CA MET A 551 -8.71 -26.02 -7.81
C MET A 551 -7.88 -26.78 -8.84
N CYS A 552 -8.14 -26.50 -10.11
CA CYS A 552 -7.47 -27.08 -11.26
C CYS A 552 -6.57 -26.03 -11.90
N LEU A 553 -5.26 -26.24 -11.88
CA LEU A 553 -4.25 -25.28 -12.35
C LEU A 553 -3.67 -25.67 -13.72
N PRO A 554 -3.13 -24.73 -14.50
CA PRO A 554 -2.32 -25.04 -15.68
C PRO A 554 -1.16 -25.96 -15.29
N GLY A 555 -1.00 -27.09 -15.99
CA GLY A 555 0.01 -28.10 -15.67
C GLY A 555 -0.46 -29.26 -14.79
N ALA A 556 -1.65 -29.22 -14.19
CA ALA A 556 -2.21 -30.33 -13.38
C ALA A 556 -2.50 -31.64 -14.16
N TRP A 557 -2.16 -31.67 -15.45
CA TRP A 557 -2.20 -32.82 -16.35
C TRP A 557 -0.99 -33.77 -16.19
N LEU A 558 0.03 -33.35 -15.43
CA LEU A 558 1.22 -34.14 -15.11
C LEU A 558 1.32 -34.29 -13.59
N GLU A 559 1.23 -35.54 -13.12
CA GLU A 559 1.44 -36.09 -11.76
C GLU A 559 0.66 -35.51 -10.56
N TYR A 560 0.30 -34.22 -10.50
CA TYR A 560 -0.16 -33.59 -9.24
C TYR A 560 -1.67 -33.66 -8.95
N GLY A 561 -2.51 -33.90 -9.95
CA GLY A 561 -3.96 -34.12 -9.77
C GLY A 561 -4.78 -32.92 -9.24
N PRO A 562 -6.04 -33.15 -8.80
CA PRO A 562 -6.94 -32.09 -8.33
C PRO A 562 -6.62 -31.61 -6.91
N ILE A 563 -6.32 -30.33 -6.74
CA ILE A 563 -6.06 -29.73 -5.42
C ILE A 563 -7.38 -29.47 -4.70
N ARG A 564 -7.59 -30.09 -3.54
CA ARG A 564 -8.74 -29.80 -2.66
C ARG A 564 -8.39 -28.68 -1.67
N MET A 565 -9.13 -27.59 -1.73
CA MET A 565 -9.07 -26.45 -0.81
C MET A 565 -10.25 -26.48 0.15
N ALA A 566 -10.05 -26.04 1.39
CA ALA A 566 -11.14 -25.82 2.36
C ALA A 566 -11.66 -24.39 2.27
N CYS A 567 -12.96 -24.21 2.48
CA CYS A 567 -13.56 -22.90 2.71
C CYS A 567 -13.36 -22.46 4.17
N PRO A 568 -13.29 -21.13 4.45
CA PRO A 568 -13.31 -20.61 5.81
C PRO A 568 -14.52 -21.12 6.63
N ALA A 569 -14.32 -21.31 7.94
CA ALA A 569 -15.36 -21.86 8.82
C ALA A 569 -16.68 -21.05 8.74
N GLY A 570 -17.81 -21.75 8.55
CA GLY A 570 -19.12 -21.11 8.35
C GLY A 570 -19.41 -20.63 6.92
N THR A 571 -18.52 -20.91 5.96
CA THR A 571 -18.73 -20.62 4.52
C THR A 571 -18.73 -21.90 3.69
N ARG A 572 -19.31 -21.81 2.48
CA ARG A 572 -19.46 -22.91 1.52
C ARG A 572 -19.12 -22.41 0.11
N PHE A 573 -18.62 -23.28 -0.75
CA PHE A 573 -18.24 -22.87 -2.10
C PHE A 573 -19.47 -22.60 -2.98
N ASP A 574 -19.57 -21.39 -3.53
CA ASP A 574 -20.62 -20.97 -4.46
C ASP A 574 -20.11 -21.12 -5.90
N GLU A 575 -20.60 -22.14 -6.60
CA GLU A 575 -20.19 -22.45 -7.98
C GLU A 575 -20.45 -21.30 -8.97
N ASN A 576 -21.44 -20.43 -8.70
CA ASN A 576 -21.80 -19.33 -9.59
C ASN A 576 -20.87 -18.13 -9.40
N LEU A 577 -20.39 -17.91 -8.17
CA LEU A 577 -19.51 -16.80 -7.81
C LEU A 577 -18.02 -17.20 -7.79
N LYS A 578 -17.72 -18.50 -7.78
CA LYS A 578 -16.37 -19.10 -7.69
C LYS A 578 -15.59 -18.68 -6.44
N ILE A 579 -16.29 -18.50 -5.32
CA ILE A 579 -15.76 -18.12 -4.01
C ILE A 579 -16.43 -18.92 -2.88
N CYS A 580 -15.81 -18.93 -1.71
CA CYS A 580 -16.48 -19.37 -0.48
C CYS A 580 -17.41 -18.25 0.03
N ASN A 581 -18.72 -18.51 -0.01
CA ASN A 581 -19.81 -17.60 0.36
C ASN A 581 -20.45 -18.06 1.69
N HIS A 582 -21.13 -17.17 2.42
CA HIS A 582 -21.72 -17.49 3.72
C HIS A 582 -22.68 -18.70 3.62
N ALA A 583 -22.59 -19.67 4.54
CA ALA A 583 -23.26 -20.97 4.38
C ALA A 583 -24.80 -20.90 4.30
N SER A 584 -25.43 -19.80 4.73
CA SER A 584 -26.88 -19.57 4.57
C SER A 584 -27.30 -19.09 3.17
N SER A 585 -26.33 -18.78 2.30
CA SER A 585 -26.56 -18.19 0.97
C SER A 585 -26.36 -19.21 -0.16
N VAL A 586 -25.70 -20.34 0.14
CA VAL A 586 -25.37 -21.41 -0.82
C VAL A 586 -26.25 -22.63 -0.54
N GLU A 587 -27.06 -23.04 -1.51
CA GLU A 587 -27.80 -24.30 -1.43
C GLU A 587 -26.83 -25.47 -1.62
N CYS A 588 -26.63 -26.25 -0.56
CA CYS A 588 -25.66 -27.35 -0.50
C CYS A 588 -26.36 -28.70 -0.50
N TRP A 589 -25.98 -29.57 -1.43
CA TRP A 589 -26.46 -30.94 -1.57
C TRP A 589 -25.26 -31.83 -1.92
N VAL A 590 -24.78 -32.60 -0.94
CA VAL A 590 -23.70 -33.61 -1.04
C VAL A 590 -24.34 -34.99 -0.97
#